data_AF-K2G8V1-F1
#
_entry.id   AF-K2G8V1-F1
#
_cell.length_a   1.000
_cell.length_b   1.000
_cell.length_c   1.000
_cell.angle_alpha   90.00
_cell.angle_beta   90.00
_cell.angle_gamma   90.00
#
_symmetry.space_group_name_H-M   'P 1'
#
loop_
_entity.id
_entity.type
_entity.pdbx_description
1 polymer ?
#
loop_
_entity_poly.entity_id
_entity_poly.type
_entity_poly.pdbx_seq_one_letter_code
_entity_poly.pdbx_strand_id
1 'polypeptide(L)'
;MRATDIHTTAAIDEKRRIVMLTGAIDASGYVINMRTPLPSAGEWTVVKAETNLSNHTWATWQMVLGENVSVAMDGDSPELLMSRNFENVRYIPEKNVVVYYGGKPVRPGETVLKFFKVHTKVPEILTAHPARIAPDNPDYDDVITGVQTNQHLPKMEIVPVVQNVNLPEVYNLENHAISQ
;
A
#
# COMPACT_ATOMS: atom_id res chain seq x y z
N MET A 1 -1.26 -27.44 -1.22
CA MET A 1 -0.48 -26.86 -0.09
C MET A 1 -0.38 -25.36 -0.38
N ARG A 2 -0.90 -24.49 0.49
CA ARG A 2 -0.71 -23.03 0.35
C ARG A 2 0.52 -22.62 1.15
N ALA A 3 1.25 -21.60 0.67
CA ALA A 3 2.33 -21.02 1.45
C ALA A 3 1.76 -20.44 2.76
N THR A 4 2.20 -20.96 3.90
CA THR A 4 1.84 -20.45 5.24
C THR A 4 2.64 -19.19 5.57
N ASP A 5 3.86 -19.12 5.05
CA ASP A 5 4.78 -18.00 5.19
C ASP A 5 4.81 -17.22 3.88
N ILE A 6 3.99 -16.17 3.84
CA ILE A 6 4.00 -15.24 2.72
C ILE A 6 4.95 -14.12 3.12
N HIS A 7 6.08 -14.04 2.43
CA HIS A 7 7.09 -13.04 2.72
C HIS A 7 6.81 -11.76 1.91
N THR A 8 6.74 -10.64 2.62
CA THR A 8 6.93 -9.32 2.03
C THR A 8 8.34 -8.84 2.38
N THR A 9 8.99 -8.14 1.47
CA THR A 9 10.30 -7.53 1.68
C THR A 9 10.28 -6.05 1.30
N ALA A 10 11.17 -5.28 1.93
CA ALA A 10 11.39 -3.88 1.63
C ALA A 10 12.83 -3.62 1.17
N ALA A 11 12.97 -2.69 0.22
CA ALA A 11 14.23 -2.02 -0.08
C ALA A 11 14.03 -0.51 0.08
N ILE A 12 15.00 0.18 0.67
CA ILE A 12 14.87 1.61 1.02
C ILE A 12 15.96 2.40 0.30
N ASP A 13 15.57 3.43 -0.45
CA ASP A 13 16.46 4.52 -0.88
C ASP A 13 16.28 5.69 0.08
N GLU A 14 17.20 5.81 1.04
CA GLU A 14 17.16 6.85 2.07
C GLU A 14 17.37 8.25 1.49
N LYS A 15 18.28 8.39 0.52
CA LYS A 15 18.60 9.67 -0.12
C LYS A 15 17.39 10.25 -0.83
N ARG A 16 16.63 9.41 -1.54
CA ARG A 16 15.42 9.80 -2.28
C ARG A 16 14.14 9.67 -1.46
N ARG A 17 14.22 9.15 -0.23
CA ARG A 17 13.07 8.90 0.63
C ARG A 17 12.05 7.95 -0.02
N ILE A 18 12.53 6.88 -0.66
CA ILE A 18 11.68 5.90 -1.34
C ILE A 18 11.73 4.55 -0.62
N VAL A 19 10.57 3.96 -0.38
CA VAL A 19 10.41 2.58 0.11
C VAL A 19 9.79 1.75 -0.99
N MET A 20 10.50 0.71 -1.43
CA MET A 20 9.99 -0.28 -2.37
C MET A 20 9.58 -1.52 -1.61
N LEU A 21 8.29 -1.84 -1.64
CA LEU A 21 7.69 -3.00 -1.00
C LEU A 21 7.26 -3.99 -2.06
N THR A 22 7.69 -5.24 -1.92
CA THR A 22 7.22 -6.33 -2.79
C THR A 22 6.91 -7.55 -1.95
N GLY A 23 5.83 -8.23 -2.31
CA GLY A 23 5.41 -9.43 -1.62
C GLY A 23 4.12 -9.96 -2.18
N ALA A 24 3.53 -10.87 -1.43
CA ALA A 24 2.21 -11.40 -1.72
C ALA A 24 1.37 -11.32 -0.45
N ILE A 25 0.05 -11.33 -0.58
CA ILE A 25 -0.83 -11.18 0.58
C ILE A 25 -2.04 -12.11 0.45
N ASP A 26 -2.31 -12.90 1.48
CA ASP A 26 -3.54 -13.67 1.65
C ASP A 26 -4.35 -13.18 2.86
N ALA A 27 -5.25 -12.23 2.62
CA ALA A 27 -6.18 -11.70 3.63
C ALA A 27 -7.55 -12.42 3.58
N SER A 28 -7.61 -13.68 3.15
CA SER A 28 -8.87 -14.45 3.13
C SER A 28 -9.43 -14.80 4.51
N GLY A 29 -8.62 -14.72 5.57
CA GLY A 29 -9.06 -15.06 6.93
C GLY A 29 -8.34 -14.30 8.04
N TYR A 30 -7.57 -13.27 7.68
CA TYR A 30 -6.77 -12.48 8.61
C TYR A 30 -6.76 -11.02 8.18
N VAL A 31 -6.73 -10.12 9.16
CA VAL A 31 -6.28 -8.74 8.93
C VAL A 31 -4.76 -8.77 8.90
N ILE A 32 -4.14 -8.39 7.78
CA ILE A 32 -2.68 -8.39 7.69
C ILE A 32 -2.17 -7.02 8.10
N ASN A 33 -1.57 -6.97 9.29
CA ASN A 33 -0.80 -5.84 9.75
C ASN A 33 0.60 -5.94 9.14
N MET A 34 1.12 -4.85 8.60
CA MET A 34 2.45 -4.77 8.02
C MET A 34 3.20 -3.65 8.71
N ARG A 35 4.34 -4.00 9.33
CA ARG A 35 5.26 -3.04 9.91
C ARG A 35 6.51 -2.98 9.04
N THR A 36 6.79 -1.81 8.47
CA THR A 36 8.01 -1.55 7.70
C THR A 36 8.90 -0.60 8.51
N PRO A 37 10.00 -1.08 9.11
CA PRO A 37 10.97 -0.22 9.77
C PRO A 37 11.62 0.74 8.77
N LEU A 38 11.92 1.96 9.22
CA LEU A 38 12.57 3.00 8.42
C LEU A 38 13.81 3.52 9.16
N PRO A 39 14.78 4.13 8.45
CA PRO A 39 15.94 4.74 9.09
C PRO A 39 15.57 6.03 9.87
N SER A 40 14.49 6.72 9.49
CA SER A 40 14.03 7.94 10.16
C SER A 40 12.55 8.26 9.89
N ALA A 41 11.97 9.06 10.77
CA ALA A 41 10.64 9.66 10.61
C ALA A 41 10.60 10.67 9.44
N GLY A 42 9.42 11.19 9.12
CA GLY A 42 9.17 12.19 8.08
C GLY A 42 8.47 11.61 6.87
N GLU A 43 8.62 12.27 5.71
CA GLU A 43 7.94 11.88 4.48
C GLU A 43 8.68 10.79 3.71
N TRP A 44 7.93 9.86 3.14
CA TRP A 44 8.43 8.76 2.32
C TRP A 44 7.47 8.47 1.16
N THR A 45 8.03 8.30 -0.03
CA THR A 45 7.32 7.76 -1.19
C THR A 45 7.35 6.24 -1.13
N VAL A 46 6.19 5.60 -1.14
CA VAL A 46 6.04 4.15 -1.10
C VAL A 46 5.63 3.65 -2.48
N VAL A 47 6.42 2.74 -3.02
CA VAL A 47 6.11 1.96 -4.22
C VAL A 47 5.84 0.53 -3.76
N LYS A 48 4.60 0.08 -3.91
CA LYS A 48 4.16 -1.20 -3.35
C LYS A 48 3.59 -2.11 -4.43
N ALA A 49 4.18 -3.30 -4.57
CA ALA A 49 3.70 -4.38 -5.43
C ALA A 49 3.26 -5.57 -4.57
N GLU A 50 2.00 -5.98 -4.68
CA GLU A 50 1.43 -7.07 -3.88
C GLU A 50 0.71 -8.07 -4.77
N THR A 51 1.12 -9.34 -4.74
CA THR A 51 0.43 -10.41 -5.46
C THR A 51 -0.75 -10.95 -4.67
N ASN A 52 -1.87 -11.17 -5.36
CA ASN A 52 -3.06 -11.77 -4.79
C ASN A 52 -2.91 -13.28 -4.59
N LEU A 53 -2.79 -13.74 -3.34
CA LEU A 53 -2.78 -15.18 -3.00
C LEU A 53 -4.07 -15.67 -2.35
N SER A 54 -5.10 -14.83 -2.27
CA SER A 54 -6.43 -15.28 -1.82
C SER A 54 -7.14 -16.06 -2.92
N ASN A 55 -8.25 -16.73 -2.56
CA ASN A 55 -9.10 -17.42 -3.54
C ASN A 55 -10.09 -16.50 -4.23
N HIS A 56 -10.11 -15.22 -3.85
CA HIS A 56 -11.08 -14.26 -4.31
C HIS A 56 -10.39 -13.17 -5.13
N THR A 57 -11.12 -12.70 -6.14
CA THR A 57 -10.73 -11.53 -6.91
C THR A 57 -10.91 -10.27 -6.08
N TRP A 58 -9.94 -9.35 -6.09
CA TRP A 58 -10.06 -8.08 -5.38
C TRP A 58 -10.68 -7.03 -6.29
N ALA A 59 -11.90 -6.62 -5.99
CA ALA A 59 -12.53 -5.49 -6.67
C ALA A 59 -12.33 -4.17 -5.90
N THR A 60 -12.11 -4.27 -4.60
CA THR A 60 -11.61 -3.17 -3.77
C THR A 60 -10.39 -3.60 -2.97
N TRP A 61 -9.62 -2.61 -2.57
CA TRP A 61 -8.53 -2.77 -1.61
C TRP A 61 -8.58 -1.66 -0.56
N GLN A 62 -8.56 -2.05 0.71
CA GLN A 62 -8.48 -1.11 1.83
C GLN A 62 -7.13 -1.22 2.53
N MET A 63 -6.58 -0.07 2.91
CA MET A 63 -5.38 0.03 3.74
C MET A 63 -5.65 1.02 4.86
N VAL A 64 -5.56 0.56 6.10
CA VAL A 64 -5.65 1.39 7.30
C VAL A 64 -4.24 1.80 7.68
N LEU A 65 -4.00 3.06 7.94
CA LEU A 65 -2.70 3.56 8.37
C LEU A 65 -2.64 3.58 9.91
N GLY A 66 -1.47 3.25 10.46
CA GLY A 66 -1.24 3.33 11.90
C GLY A 66 -1.33 4.77 12.42
N GLU A 67 -1.52 4.95 13.73
CA GLU A 67 -1.74 6.26 14.37
C GLU A 67 -0.68 7.33 14.05
N ASN A 68 0.55 6.91 13.75
CA ASN A 68 1.68 7.78 13.47
C ASN A 68 1.90 8.02 11.97
N VAL A 69 1.09 7.41 11.11
CA VAL A 69 1.22 7.45 9.65
C VAL A 69 -0.01 8.11 9.06
N SER A 70 0.20 9.05 8.15
CA SER A 70 -0.85 9.66 7.34
C SER A 70 -0.41 9.75 5.88
N VAL A 71 -1.36 9.87 4.95
CA VAL A 71 -1.03 10.26 3.57
C VAL A 71 -0.49 11.69 3.57
N ALA A 72 0.53 11.96 2.74
CA ALA A 72 1.03 13.31 2.54
C ALA A 72 0.04 14.11 1.68
N MET A 73 -0.27 15.34 2.09
CA MET A 73 -1.36 16.16 1.53
C MET A 73 -0.81 17.49 1.00
N ASP A 74 -1.24 17.88 -0.20
CA ASP A 74 -1.11 19.22 -0.75
C ASP A 74 -2.49 19.91 -0.70
N GLY A 75 -2.67 20.75 0.32
CA GLY A 75 -3.99 21.27 0.68
C GLY A 75 -4.96 20.13 1.05
N ASP A 76 -6.08 20.06 0.34
CA ASP A 76 -7.13 19.05 0.57
C ASP A 76 -6.96 17.79 -0.30
N SER A 77 -5.86 17.66 -1.02
CA SER A 77 -5.60 16.54 -1.95
C SER A 77 -4.34 15.77 -1.60
N PRO A 78 -4.32 14.42 -1.74
CA PRO A 78 -3.08 13.64 -1.60
C PRO A 78 -2.01 14.07 -2.62
N GLU A 79 -0.77 14.29 -2.17
CA GLU A 79 0.36 14.62 -3.05
C GLU A 79 0.65 13.52 -4.08
N LEU A 80 0.56 12.26 -3.62
CA LEU A 80 0.70 11.07 -4.45
C LEU A 80 -0.15 9.97 -3.84
N LEU A 81 -1.14 9.50 -4.60
CA LEU A 81 -1.96 8.36 -4.24
C LEU A 81 -2.61 7.76 -5.49
N MET A 82 -2.06 6.66 -5.99
CA MET A 82 -2.52 6.03 -7.23
C MET A 82 -2.29 4.52 -7.24
N SER A 83 -2.97 3.84 -8.17
CA SER A 83 -2.80 2.42 -8.46
C SER A 83 -2.85 2.21 -9.96
N ARG A 84 -2.12 1.20 -10.45
CA ARG A 84 -2.22 0.77 -11.85
C ARG A 84 -3.50 0.00 -12.13
N ASN A 85 -4.01 -0.74 -11.14
CA ASN A 85 -5.10 -1.71 -11.35
C ASN A 85 -6.48 -1.13 -11.04
N PHE A 86 -6.53 -0.17 -10.13
CA PHE A 86 -7.78 0.44 -9.66
C PHE A 86 -7.92 1.82 -10.30
N GLU A 87 -9.08 2.10 -10.90
CA GLU A 87 -9.37 3.38 -11.55
C GLU A 87 -9.49 4.53 -10.55
N ASN A 88 -9.94 4.25 -9.33
CA ASN A 88 -10.19 5.24 -8.30
C ASN A 88 -9.38 4.92 -7.05
N VAL A 89 -8.84 5.98 -6.43
CA VAL A 89 -8.19 5.91 -5.12
C VAL A 89 -8.59 7.13 -4.32
N ARG A 90 -8.85 6.93 -3.03
CA ARG A 90 -9.10 8.04 -2.09
C ARG A 90 -8.52 7.78 -0.72
N TYR A 91 -8.20 8.87 -0.03
CA TYR A 91 -7.84 8.88 1.37
C TYR A 91 -9.02 9.46 2.18
N ILE A 92 -9.34 8.84 3.31
CA ILE A 92 -10.40 9.24 4.24
C ILE A 92 -9.70 9.61 5.55
N PRO A 93 -9.35 10.89 5.77
CA PRO A 93 -8.51 11.33 6.88
C PRO A 93 -9.08 10.97 8.26
N GLU A 94 -10.40 11.09 8.43
CA GLU A 94 -11.09 10.88 9.72
C GLU A 94 -11.00 9.43 10.18
N LYS A 95 -10.83 8.50 9.23
CA LYS A 95 -10.69 7.06 9.49
C LYS A 95 -9.23 6.59 9.34
N ASN A 96 -8.34 7.45 8.86
CA ASN A 96 -6.98 7.12 8.43
C ASN A 96 -6.92 5.91 7.47
N VAL A 97 -7.83 5.92 6.48
CA VAL A 97 -8.03 4.81 5.54
C VAL A 97 -7.76 5.26 4.11
N VAL A 98 -7.02 4.44 3.38
CA VAL A 98 -6.90 4.52 1.91
C VAL A 98 -7.76 3.43 1.29
N VAL A 99 -8.55 3.81 0.28
CA VAL A 99 -9.41 2.88 -0.48
C VAL A 99 -9.09 2.95 -1.96
N TYR A 100 -8.90 1.80 -2.59
CA TYR A 100 -8.73 1.62 -4.03
C TYR A 100 -9.91 0.81 -4.57
N TYR A 101 -10.54 1.26 -5.67
CA TYR A 101 -11.74 0.63 -6.21
C TYR A 101 -11.97 0.96 -7.71
N GLY A 102 -12.89 0.24 -8.34
CA GLY A 102 -13.14 0.35 -9.79
C GLY A 102 -12.03 -0.24 -10.65
N GLY A 103 -12.16 -0.18 -11.97
CA GLY A 103 -11.22 -0.81 -12.89
C GLY A 103 -11.31 -2.33 -12.97
N LYS A 104 -10.26 -2.96 -13.51
CA LYS A 104 -10.20 -4.42 -13.67
C LYS A 104 -9.88 -5.06 -12.31
N PRO A 105 -10.77 -5.92 -11.77
CA PRO A 105 -10.51 -6.61 -10.51
C PRO A 105 -9.24 -7.47 -10.57
N VAL A 106 -8.49 -7.54 -9.47
CA VAL A 106 -7.20 -8.25 -9.35
C VAL A 106 -7.44 -9.72 -9.02
N ARG A 107 -7.23 -10.62 -9.97
CA ARG A 107 -7.47 -12.06 -9.83
C ARG A 107 -6.41 -12.73 -8.96
N PRO A 108 -6.68 -13.92 -8.39
CA PRO A 108 -5.65 -14.75 -7.78
C PRO A 108 -4.44 -14.93 -8.72
N GLY A 109 -3.24 -14.70 -8.21
CA GLY A 109 -1.98 -14.71 -8.95
C GLY A 109 -1.61 -13.39 -9.64
N GLU A 110 -2.54 -12.43 -9.79
CA GLU A 110 -2.23 -11.11 -10.35
C GLU A 110 -1.64 -10.18 -9.27
N THR A 111 -0.78 -9.25 -9.71
CA THR A 111 -0.15 -8.25 -8.84
C THR A 111 -0.85 -6.90 -8.97
N VAL A 112 -1.06 -6.24 -7.84
CA VAL A 112 -1.42 -4.83 -7.79
C VAL A 112 -0.19 -3.97 -7.56
N LEU A 113 -0.08 -2.86 -8.29
CA LEU A 113 0.97 -1.85 -8.10
C LEU A 113 0.35 -0.54 -7.61
N LYS A 114 0.84 -0.04 -6.48
CA LYS A 114 0.37 1.18 -5.80
C LYS A 114 1.54 2.13 -5.56
N PHE A 115 1.25 3.41 -5.66
CA PHE A 115 2.18 4.48 -5.35
C PHE A 115 1.48 5.43 -4.40
N PHE A 116 2.12 5.73 -3.27
CA PHE A 116 1.56 6.68 -2.33
C PHE A 116 2.66 7.35 -1.51
N LYS A 117 2.48 8.62 -1.17
CA LYS A 117 3.38 9.33 -0.27
C LYS A 117 2.77 9.38 1.13
N VAL A 118 3.57 9.06 2.14
CA VAL A 118 3.16 9.10 3.54
C VAL A 118 4.05 10.03 4.33
N HIS A 119 3.49 10.60 5.38
CA HIS A 119 4.23 11.20 6.47
C HIS A 119 4.15 10.26 7.69
N THR A 120 5.28 9.95 8.32
CA THR A 120 5.32 9.20 9.58
C THR A 120 6.02 9.98 10.69
N LYS A 121 5.44 9.96 11.90
CA LYS A 121 6.02 10.60 13.10
C LYS A 121 7.10 9.76 13.77
N VAL A 122 7.22 8.50 13.39
CA VAL A 122 8.14 7.50 13.95
C VAL A 122 8.95 6.84 12.82
N PRO A 123 10.09 6.21 13.09
CA PRO A 123 10.89 5.54 12.06
C PRO A 123 10.29 4.19 11.62
N GLU A 124 9.00 4.19 11.27
CA GLU A 124 8.29 3.04 10.72
C GLU A 124 7.02 3.45 9.98
N ILE A 125 6.58 2.59 9.06
CA ILE A 125 5.26 2.62 8.45
C ILE A 125 4.49 1.41 8.95
N LEU A 126 3.38 1.64 9.65
CA LEU A 126 2.43 0.62 10.06
C LEU A 126 1.17 0.73 9.20
N THR A 127 0.76 -0.37 8.57
CA THR A 127 -0.48 -0.45 7.80
C THR A 127 -1.24 -1.74 8.08
N ALA A 128 -2.56 -1.71 8.06
CA ALA A 128 -3.40 -2.89 8.16
C ALA A 128 -4.25 -3.10 6.90
N HIS A 129 -4.48 -4.35 6.53
CA HIS A 129 -5.28 -4.75 5.36
C HIS A 129 -6.46 -5.62 5.80
N PRO A 130 -7.60 -5.00 6.19
CA PRO A 130 -8.69 -5.71 6.86
C PRO A 130 -9.65 -6.47 5.94
N ALA A 131 -9.91 -5.98 4.73
CA ALA A 131 -10.92 -6.57 3.86
C ALA A 131 -10.59 -6.48 2.38
N ARG A 132 -11.10 -7.48 1.65
CA ARG A 132 -11.05 -7.59 0.19
C ARG A 132 -12.40 -8.09 -0.24
N ILE A 133 -13.11 -7.26 -0.98
CA ILE A 133 -14.49 -7.54 -1.29
C ILE A 133 -14.64 -7.70 -2.80
N ALA A 134 -15.30 -8.79 -3.19
CA ALA A 134 -15.70 -9.02 -4.56
C ALA A 134 -16.87 -8.06 -4.89
N PRO A 135 -17.05 -7.65 -6.17
CA PRO A 135 -18.05 -6.62 -6.51
C PRO A 135 -19.49 -7.01 -6.16
N ASP A 136 -19.76 -8.32 -6.05
CA ASP A 136 -21.06 -8.91 -5.77
C ASP A 136 -21.37 -9.08 -4.28
N ASN A 137 -20.42 -8.73 -3.40
CA ASN A 137 -20.62 -8.81 -1.97
C ASN A 137 -21.40 -7.58 -1.47
N PRO A 138 -22.39 -7.75 -0.58
CA PRO A 138 -23.26 -6.68 -0.09
C PRO A 138 -22.51 -5.54 0.60
N ASP A 139 -21.32 -5.79 1.14
CA ASP A 139 -20.54 -4.81 1.89
C ASP A 139 -19.57 -4.00 0.99
N TYR A 140 -19.67 -4.14 -0.34
CA TYR A 140 -18.79 -3.46 -1.29
C TYR A 140 -18.82 -1.93 -1.14
N ASP A 141 -20.03 -1.37 -1.07
CA ASP A 141 -20.23 0.09 -0.92
C ASP A 141 -19.73 0.60 0.44
N ASP A 142 -19.91 -0.22 1.49
CA ASP A 142 -19.40 0.07 2.84
C ASP A 142 -17.87 0.16 2.85
N VAL A 143 -17.18 -0.77 2.20
CA VAL A 143 -15.72 -0.71 2.05
C VAL A 143 -15.28 0.52 1.26
N ILE A 144 -16.02 0.89 0.21
CA ILE A 144 -15.74 2.11 -0.53
C ILE A 144 -15.79 3.32 0.40
N THR A 145 -16.81 3.42 1.28
CA THR A 145 -16.93 4.49 2.29
C THR A 145 -15.98 4.36 3.48
N GLY A 146 -15.05 3.41 3.44
CA GLY A 146 -14.02 3.19 4.44
C GLY A 146 -14.53 2.52 5.71
N VAL A 147 -15.73 1.93 5.68
CA VAL A 147 -16.18 1.03 6.75
C VAL A 147 -15.30 -0.22 6.67
N GLN A 148 -14.63 -0.54 7.79
CA GLN A 148 -13.90 -1.79 7.88
C GLN A 148 -14.90 -2.92 8.10
N THR A 149 -15.05 -3.74 7.07
CA THR A 149 -15.86 -4.96 7.11
C THR A 149 -14.93 -6.13 7.46
N ASN A 150 -15.46 -7.22 8.01
CA ASN A 150 -14.69 -8.39 8.44
C ASN A 150 -13.59 -8.14 9.50
N GLN A 151 -13.98 -8.20 10.77
CA GLN A 151 -13.06 -8.26 11.91
C GLN A 151 -12.44 -9.66 12.04
N HIS A 152 -11.54 -9.99 11.13
CA HIS A 152 -10.72 -11.21 11.24
C HIS A 152 -9.64 -11.06 12.32
N LEU A 153 -9.05 -12.18 12.75
CA LEU A 153 -7.91 -12.16 13.67
C LEU A 153 -6.73 -11.42 13.03
N PRO A 154 -6.02 -10.56 13.78
CA PRO A 154 -4.85 -9.87 13.25
C PRO A 154 -3.68 -10.86 13.06
N LYS A 155 -3.04 -10.81 11.89
CA LYS A 155 -1.73 -11.42 11.63
C LYS A 155 -0.71 -10.31 11.45
N MET A 156 0.33 -10.31 12.29
CA MET A 156 1.42 -9.35 12.19
C MET A 156 2.50 -9.86 11.25
N GLU A 157 2.75 -9.12 10.17
CA GLU A 157 3.89 -9.31 9.29
C GLU A 157 4.88 -8.16 9.49
N ILE A 158 6.06 -8.50 10.01
CA ILE A 158 7.19 -7.58 10.02
C ILE A 158 7.85 -7.69 8.66
N VAL A 159 7.90 -6.60 7.91
CA VAL A 159 8.53 -6.57 6.60
C VAL A 159 10.04 -6.39 6.81
N PRO A 160 10.88 -7.44 6.60
CA PRO A 160 12.31 -7.29 6.65
C PRO A 160 12.77 -6.29 5.59
N VAL A 161 13.58 -5.32 6.00
CA VAL A 161 14.31 -4.45 5.09
C VAL A 161 15.57 -5.20 4.68
N VAL A 162 15.61 -5.66 3.43
CA VAL A 162 16.69 -6.50 2.93
C VAL A 162 17.88 -5.66 2.44
N GLN A 163 17.66 -4.38 2.10
CA GLN A 163 18.74 -3.51 1.63
C GLN A 163 18.40 -2.01 1.75
N ASN A 164 19.38 -1.22 2.22
CA ASN A 164 19.43 0.23 1.98
C ASN A 164 20.09 0.45 0.62
N VAL A 165 19.29 0.64 -0.42
CA VAL A 165 19.74 0.80 -1.81
C VAL A 165 19.94 2.27 -2.12
N ASN A 166 21.12 2.64 -2.61
CA ASN A 166 21.24 3.89 -3.35
C ASN A 166 20.78 3.60 -4.77
N LEU A 167 19.61 4.08 -5.19
CA LEU A 167 19.17 3.88 -6.58
C LEU A 167 20.18 4.56 -7.51
N PRO A 168 20.64 3.87 -8.57
CA PRO A 168 21.56 4.47 -9.53
C PRO A 168 20.89 5.68 -10.23
N GLU A 169 21.71 6.63 -10.67
CA GLU A 169 21.29 7.95 -11.20
C GLU A 169 20.43 7.91 -12.47
N VAL A 170 20.16 6.72 -13.03
CA VAL A 170 19.38 6.52 -14.27
C VAL A 170 17.92 6.99 -14.17
N TYR A 171 17.42 7.30 -12.96
CA TYR A 171 16.08 7.87 -12.72
C TYR A 171 16.07 9.40 -12.59
N ASN A 172 17.23 10.07 -12.64
CA ASN A 172 17.26 11.52 -12.84
C ASN A 172 17.09 11.79 -14.34
N LEU A 173 15.84 11.84 -14.80
CA LEU A 173 15.54 12.59 -16.02
C LEU A 173 15.78 14.06 -15.70
N GLU A 174 17.05 14.49 -15.74
CA GLU A 174 17.35 15.90 -15.81
C GLU A 174 16.70 16.44 -17.07
N ASN A 175 15.84 17.43 -16.88
CA ASN A 175 15.37 18.30 -17.93
C ASN A 175 16.60 18.94 -18.60
N HIS A 176 17.18 18.27 -19.59
CA HIS A 176 17.93 18.96 -20.60
C HIS A 176 16.95 19.85 -21.34
N ALA A 177 16.90 21.10 -20.89
CA ALA A 177 16.30 22.20 -21.61
C ALA A 177 16.74 22.09 -23.07
N ILE A 178 15.77 21.83 -23.95
CA ILE A 178 15.95 22.06 -25.37
C ILE A 178 16.00 23.58 -25.51
N SER A 179 17.21 24.14 -25.47
CA SER A 179 17.46 25.47 -25.99
C SER A 179 17.43 25.38 -27.51
N GLN A 180 16.36 25.89 -28.13
CA GLN A 180 16.38 26.46 -29.47
C GLN A 180 16.18 27.96 -29.36
#